data_AF-A0A1U6IZ16-F1
#
_entry.id   AF-A0A1U6IZ16-F1
#
_cell.length_a   1.000
_cell.length_b   1.000
_cell.length_c   1.000
_cell.angle_alpha   90.00
_cell.angle_beta   90.00
_cell.angle_gamma   90.00
#
_symmetry.space_group_name_H-M   'P 1'
#
loop_
_entity.id
_entity.type
_entity.pdbx_description
1 polymer ?
#
loop_
_entity_poly.entity_id
_entity_poly.type
_entity_poly.pdbx_seq_one_letter_code
_entity_poly.pdbx_strand_id
1 'polypeptide(L)'
;MAKTATKLPSDRVIRALLAKHDCPVGYHEVRTRLLGAIASPDPDVKPMTVIADLWGGELPEFDSMDDANELLGTLVMALWNELAAHQDPKTPFKAMPVPMEPTAANLGNFGLVRGQEAEGFVEGLFNGAEESGLPERAHEAVTHLGEIRAMMLGVADLIERTAGEPEDRAQIKETIQHLRTMTEIMETEIHAAVLACVRVRQQGLPGLTAPWPTRH
;
A
#
# COMPACT_ATOMS: atom_id res chain seq x y z
N MET A 1 16.71 -23.98 -22.03
CA MET A 1 15.29 -23.96 -21.60
C MET A 1 14.93 -22.52 -21.32
N ALA A 2 13.99 -21.94 -22.08
CA ALA A 2 13.52 -20.58 -21.83
C ALA A 2 12.74 -20.58 -20.50
N LYS A 3 13.15 -19.76 -19.53
CA LYS A 3 12.32 -19.48 -18.36
C LYS A 3 11.06 -18.78 -18.86
N THR A 4 9.93 -19.48 -18.84
CA THR A 4 8.63 -18.85 -19.01
C THR A 4 8.52 -17.78 -17.92
N ALA A 5 8.44 -16.51 -18.31
CA ALA A 5 8.17 -15.45 -17.36
C ALA A 5 6.77 -15.70 -16.78
N THR A 6 6.71 -16.20 -15.56
CA THR A 6 5.44 -16.37 -14.84
C THR A 6 4.79 -15.00 -14.77
N LYS A 7 3.65 -14.85 -15.45
CA LYS A 7 2.89 -13.61 -15.45
C LYS A 7 2.46 -13.32 -14.02
N LEU A 8 2.74 -12.11 -13.51
CA LEU A 8 2.28 -11.68 -12.20
C LEU A 8 0.74 -11.84 -12.12
N PRO A 9 0.21 -12.33 -10.99
CA PRO A 9 -1.22 -12.41 -10.78
C PRO A 9 -1.83 -11.01 -10.91
N SER A 10 -2.95 -10.91 -11.63
CA SER A 10 -3.67 -9.64 -11.75
C SER A 10 -4.32 -9.25 -10.42
N ASP A 11 -4.58 -7.96 -10.20
CA ASP A 11 -5.30 -7.45 -9.02
C ASP A 11 -6.60 -8.19 -8.74
N ARG A 12 -7.31 -8.62 -9.79
CA ARG A 12 -8.55 -9.40 -9.68
C ARG A 12 -8.33 -10.75 -9.00
N VAL A 13 -7.22 -11.42 -9.31
CA VAL A 13 -6.86 -12.71 -8.71
C VAL A 13 -6.53 -12.49 -7.23
N ILE A 14 -5.75 -11.46 -6.91
CA ILE A 14 -5.39 -11.15 -5.52
C ILE A 14 -6.64 -10.85 -4.69
N ARG A 15 -7.57 -10.01 -5.21
CA ARG A 15 -8.85 -9.73 -4.55
C ARG A 15 -9.68 -10.99 -4.30
N ALA A 16 -9.75 -11.89 -5.29
CA ALA A 16 -10.48 -13.14 -5.16
C ALA A 16 -9.87 -14.05 -4.09
N LEU A 17 -8.54 -14.10 -4.00
CA LEU A 17 -7.84 -14.86 -2.96
C LEU A 17 -8.08 -14.26 -1.57
N LEU A 18 -7.91 -12.95 -1.41
CA LEU A 18 -8.18 -12.27 -0.13
C LEU A 18 -9.63 -12.50 0.32
N ALA A 19 -10.59 -12.42 -0.60
CA ALA A 19 -12.00 -12.70 -0.30
C ALA A 19 -12.26 -14.18 0.02
N LYS A 20 -11.61 -15.12 -0.67
CA LYS A 20 -11.73 -16.57 -0.40
C LYS A 20 -11.31 -16.92 1.02
N HIS A 21 -10.30 -16.22 1.55
CA HIS A 21 -9.76 -16.45 2.89
C HIS A 21 -10.27 -15.44 3.92
N ASP A 22 -11.43 -14.80 3.68
CA ASP A 22 -12.08 -13.87 4.59
C ASP A 22 -11.13 -12.81 5.17
N CYS A 23 -10.23 -12.26 4.33
CA CYS A 23 -9.32 -11.23 4.75
C CYS A 23 -10.11 -9.99 5.20
N PRO A 24 -9.91 -9.50 6.45
CA PRO A 24 -10.69 -8.39 7.00
C PRO A 24 -10.36 -7.05 6.36
N VAL A 25 -9.23 -6.96 5.67
CA VAL A 25 -8.75 -5.74 5.01
C VAL A 25 -8.88 -5.83 3.49
N GLY A 26 -9.27 -4.71 2.87
CA GLY A 26 -9.44 -4.62 1.43
C GLY A 26 -8.11 -4.64 0.67
N TYR A 27 -8.11 -5.10 -0.59
CA TYR A 27 -6.89 -5.18 -1.42
C TYR A 27 -6.08 -3.88 -1.51
N HIS A 28 -6.75 -2.72 -1.53
CA HIS A 28 -6.09 -1.43 -1.61
C HIS A 28 -5.20 -1.16 -0.40
N GLU A 29 -5.72 -1.47 0.79
CA GLU A 29 -4.99 -1.40 2.05
C GLU A 29 -3.92 -2.48 2.14
N VAL A 30 -4.21 -3.73 1.73
CA VAL A 30 -3.21 -4.81 1.68
C VAL A 30 -2.00 -4.39 0.85
N ARG A 31 -2.23 -3.88 -0.36
CA ARG A 31 -1.17 -3.47 -1.29
C ARG A 31 -0.26 -2.42 -0.64
N THR A 32 -0.84 -1.38 -0.03
CA THR A 32 -0.01 -0.32 0.56
C THR A 32 0.56 -0.70 1.92
N ARG A 33 -0.07 -1.61 2.68
CA ARG A 33 0.49 -2.19 3.92
C ARG A 33 1.73 -3.00 3.65
N LEU A 34 1.73 -3.83 2.60
CA LEU A 34 2.97 -4.50 2.18
C LEU A 34 4.05 -3.48 1.76
N LEU A 35 3.69 -2.43 1.02
CA LEU A 35 4.65 -1.37 0.66
C LEU A 35 5.22 -0.63 1.88
N GLY A 36 4.38 -0.30 2.86
CA GLY A 36 4.79 0.31 4.12
C GLY A 36 5.79 -0.58 4.86
N ALA A 37 5.48 -1.88 4.99
CA ALA A 37 6.37 -2.84 5.65
C ALA A 37 7.71 -3.01 4.93
N ILE A 38 7.68 -3.04 3.59
CA ILE A 38 8.88 -3.03 2.74
C ILE A 38 9.75 -1.78 2.99
N ALA A 39 9.10 -0.63 3.18
CA ALA A 39 9.74 0.65 3.42
C ALA A 39 10.21 0.85 4.86
N SER A 40 9.66 0.10 5.82
CA SER A 40 9.93 0.28 7.24
C SER A 40 11.43 0.40 7.55
N PRO A 41 11.84 1.36 8.42
CA PRO A 41 13.23 1.49 8.82
C PRO A 41 13.70 0.36 9.73
N ASP A 42 12.78 -0.44 10.29
CA ASP A 42 13.09 -1.62 11.09
C ASP A 42 13.73 -2.71 10.21
N PRO A 43 14.98 -3.15 10.51
CA PRO A 43 15.64 -4.21 9.75
C PRO A 43 15.05 -5.60 10.00
N ASP A 44 14.25 -5.78 11.05
CA ASP A 44 13.72 -7.08 11.49
C ASP A 44 12.31 -7.38 10.95
N VAL A 45 11.75 -6.53 10.08
CA VAL A 45 10.46 -6.79 9.42
C VAL A 45 10.51 -8.10 8.62
N LYS A 46 9.61 -9.04 8.98
CA LYS A 46 9.48 -10.34 8.31
C LYS A 46 8.21 -10.35 7.44
N PRO A 47 8.31 -10.65 6.14
CA PRO A 47 7.14 -10.69 5.25
C PRO A 47 6.00 -11.57 5.75
N MET A 48 6.32 -12.73 6.35
CA MET A 48 5.31 -13.65 6.87
C MET A 48 4.54 -13.08 8.08
N THR A 49 5.19 -12.29 8.92
CA THR A 49 4.52 -11.62 10.05
C THR A 49 3.55 -10.58 9.53
N VAL A 50 4.01 -9.72 8.60
CA VAL A 50 3.17 -8.70 7.96
C VAL A 50 1.93 -9.32 7.29
N ILE A 51 2.10 -10.48 6.65
CA ILE A 51 0.98 -11.20 6.02
C ILE A 51 0.03 -11.77 7.05
N ALA A 52 0.53 -12.39 8.13
CA ALA A 52 -0.33 -12.89 9.22
C ALA A 52 -1.11 -11.75 9.90
N ASP A 53 -0.51 -10.57 10.02
CA ASP A 53 -1.16 -9.39 10.60
C ASP A 53 -2.32 -8.87 9.74
N LEU A 54 -2.40 -9.23 8.45
CA LEU A 54 -3.61 -8.98 7.65
C LEU A 54 -4.85 -9.70 8.22
N TRP A 55 -4.66 -10.76 9.00
CA TRP A 55 -5.71 -11.53 9.69
C TRP A 55 -5.61 -11.42 11.22
N GLY A 56 -4.96 -10.38 11.74
CA GLY A 56 -4.85 -10.16 13.18
C GLY A 56 -3.78 -10.99 13.88
N GLY A 57 -2.77 -11.46 13.13
CA GLY A 57 -1.55 -12.07 13.67
C GLY A 57 -1.42 -13.57 13.41
N GLU A 58 -2.47 -14.21 12.90
CA GLU A 58 -2.46 -15.63 12.52
C GLU A 58 -2.97 -15.79 11.09
N LEU A 59 -2.33 -16.67 10.30
CA LEU A 59 -2.80 -16.97 8.95
C LEU A 59 -4.18 -17.65 8.98
N PRO A 60 -4.99 -17.47 7.93
CA PRO A 60 -6.29 -18.13 7.84
C PRO A 60 -6.12 -19.65 7.78
N GLU A 61 -7.19 -20.38 8.10
CA GLU A 61 -7.22 -21.81 7.82
C GLU A 61 -7.19 -22.05 6.30
N PHE A 62 -6.44 -23.07 5.89
CA PHE A 62 -6.29 -23.46 4.49
C PHE A 62 -6.90 -24.83 4.24
N ASP A 63 -7.60 -24.98 3.11
CA ASP A 63 -8.20 -26.25 2.72
C ASP A 63 -7.15 -27.32 2.39
N SER A 64 -5.96 -26.88 1.96
CA SER A 64 -4.85 -27.74 1.56
C SER A 64 -3.51 -27.00 1.54
N MET A 65 -2.41 -27.72 1.33
CA MET A 65 -1.11 -27.10 1.09
C MET A 65 -1.07 -26.29 -0.20
N ASP A 66 -1.77 -26.73 -1.25
CA ASP A 66 -1.81 -26.01 -2.53
C ASP A 66 -2.53 -24.67 -2.39
N ASP A 67 -3.59 -24.64 -1.58
CA ASP A 67 -4.34 -23.45 -1.22
C ASP A 67 -3.47 -22.42 -0.46
N ALA A 68 -2.72 -22.89 0.55
CA ALA A 68 -1.74 -22.08 1.25
C ALA A 68 -0.65 -21.54 0.30
N ASN A 69 -0.12 -22.40 -0.59
CA ASN A 69 0.90 -22.03 -1.56
C ASN A 69 0.39 -20.99 -2.56
N GLU A 70 -0.88 -21.05 -2.96
CA GLU A 70 -1.50 -20.09 -3.87
C GLU A 70 -1.58 -18.69 -3.24
N LEU A 71 -2.12 -18.59 -2.02
CA LEU A 71 -2.21 -17.32 -1.30
C LEU A 71 -0.81 -16.75 -1.00
N LEU A 72 0.05 -17.53 -0.34
CA LEU A 72 1.36 -17.06 0.10
C LEU A 72 2.30 -16.80 -1.09
N GLY A 73 2.24 -17.62 -2.13
CA GLY A 73 2.97 -17.38 -3.37
C GLY A 73 2.52 -16.09 -4.03
N THR A 74 1.22 -15.80 -4.04
CA THR A 74 0.68 -14.55 -4.59
C THR A 74 1.10 -13.32 -3.78
N LEU A 75 1.03 -13.36 -2.45
CA LEU A 75 1.35 -12.21 -1.61
C LEU A 75 2.86 -11.98 -1.48
N VAL A 76 3.65 -13.02 -1.20
CA VAL A 76 5.10 -12.92 -0.98
C VAL A 76 5.86 -12.90 -2.31
N MET A 77 5.63 -13.88 -3.17
CA MET A 77 6.50 -14.07 -4.34
C MET A 77 6.13 -13.16 -5.51
N ALA A 78 4.90 -12.70 -5.58
CA ALA A 78 4.45 -11.76 -6.61
C ALA A 78 4.29 -10.33 -6.07
N LEU A 79 3.26 -10.07 -5.25
CA LEU A 79 2.88 -8.69 -4.88
C LEU A 79 4.00 -7.97 -4.10
N TRP A 80 4.57 -8.60 -3.08
CA TRP A 80 5.67 -8.01 -2.31
C TRP A 80 6.88 -7.68 -3.20
N ASN A 81 7.27 -8.60 -4.09
CA ASN A 81 8.39 -8.39 -5.00
C ASN A 81 8.13 -7.28 -6.03
N GLU A 82 6.89 -7.14 -6.51
CA GLU A 82 6.48 -6.02 -7.36
C GLU A 82 6.62 -4.69 -6.61
N LEU A 83 6.09 -4.61 -5.39
CA LEU A 83 6.11 -3.40 -4.58
C LEU A 83 7.52 -3.00 -4.13
N ALA A 84 8.41 -3.98 -3.93
CA ALA A 84 9.81 -3.72 -3.60
C ALA A 84 10.55 -2.92 -4.69
N ALA A 85 10.09 -2.96 -5.94
CA ALA A 85 10.65 -2.14 -7.01
C ALA A 85 10.54 -0.63 -6.74
N HIS A 86 9.57 -0.19 -5.94
CA HIS A 86 9.38 1.22 -5.58
C HIS A 86 10.45 1.77 -4.61
N GLN A 87 11.36 0.92 -4.13
CA GLN A 87 12.56 1.40 -3.42
C GLN A 87 13.57 2.07 -4.37
N ASP A 88 13.46 1.85 -5.69
CA ASP A 88 14.23 2.56 -6.71
C ASP A 88 13.62 3.97 -6.95
N PRO A 89 14.39 5.06 -6.79
CA PRO A 89 13.93 6.42 -7.10
C PRO A 89 13.41 6.61 -8.53
N LYS A 90 13.75 5.73 -9.46
CA LYS A 90 13.28 5.76 -10.86
C LYS A 90 11.92 5.09 -11.05
N THR A 91 11.40 4.43 -10.01
CA THR A 91 10.15 3.66 -10.05
C THR A 91 9.16 4.26 -9.06
N PRO A 92 8.56 5.42 -9.37
CA PRO A 92 7.64 6.08 -8.45
C PRO A 92 6.42 5.21 -8.16
N PHE A 93 5.93 5.30 -6.91
CA PHE A 93 4.67 4.67 -6.54
C PHE A 93 3.50 5.32 -7.30
N LYS A 94 2.51 4.49 -7.66
CA LYS A 94 1.24 4.93 -8.23
C LYS A 94 0.05 4.30 -7.51
N ALA A 95 -0.95 5.13 -7.25
CA ALA A 95 -2.21 4.75 -6.67
C ALA A 95 -3.04 3.92 -7.66
N MET A 96 -3.90 3.06 -7.14
CA MET A 96 -4.74 2.20 -7.97
C MET A 96 -5.74 3.02 -8.78
N PRO A 97 -5.96 2.74 -10.08
CA PRO A 97 -6.99 3.40 -10.86
C PRO A 97 -8.39 3.21 -10.23
N VAL A 98 -9.18 4.28 -10.22
CA VAL A 98 -10.58 4.27 -9.77
C VAL A 98 -11.48 4.92 -10.83
N PRO A 99 -12.75 4.49 -10.96
CA PRO A 99 -13.71 5.16 -11.84
C PRO A 99 -13.86 6.64 -11.49
N MET A 100 -13.96 7.50 -12.51
CA MET A 100 -14.02 8.97 -12.35
C MET A 100 -15.32 9.58 -12.91
N GLU A 101 -16.31 8.77 -13.26
CA GLU A 101 -17.60 9.34 -13.69
C GLU A 101 -18.23 10.07 -12.50
N PRO A 102 -18.79 11.28 -12.69
CA PRO A 102 -19.26 12.13 -11.60
C PRO A 102 -20.61 11.64 -11.06
N THR A 103 -20.55 10.57 -10.26
CA THR A 103 -21.67 10.01 -9.48
C THR A 103 -21.28 10.01 -8.00
N ALA A 104 -22.27 10.05 -7.11
CA ALA A 104 -22.02 9.99 -5.67
C ALA A 104 -21.29 8.69 -5.30
N ALA A 105 -21.73 7.56 -5.87
CA ALA A 105 -21.12 6.26 -5.65
C ALA A 105 -19.63 6.22 -6.05
N ASN A 106 -19.27 6.78 -7.22
CA ASN A 106 -17.87 6.82 -7.64
C ASN A 106 -17.03 7.77 -6.78
N LEU A 107 -17.59 8.91 -6.35
CA LEU A 107 -16.91 9.84 -5.46
C LEU A 107 -16.62 9.20 -4.08
N GLY A 108 -17.62 8.51 -3.50
CA GLY A 108 -17.45 7.78 -2.26
C GLY A 108 -16.41 6.67 -2.39
N ASN A 109 -16.47 5.88 -3.46
CA ASN A 109 -15.46 4.86 -3.76
C ASN A 109 -14.06 5.45 -3.96
N PHE A 110 -13.93 6.61 -4.63
CA PHE A 110 -12.65 7.30 -4.79
C PHE A 110 -12.06 7.63 -3.41
N GLY A 111 -12.84 8.28 -2.55
CA GLY A 111 -12.42 8.63 -1.19
C GLY A 111 -12.03 7.40 -0.37
N LEU A 112 -12.86 6.36 -0.38
CA LEU A 112 -12.60 5.12 0.35
C LEU A 112 -11.29 4.45 -0.09
N VAL A 113 -11.08 4.29 -1.39
CA VAL A 113 -9.88 3.64 -1.93
C VAL A 113 -8.61 4.42 -1.56
N ARG A 114 -8.63 5.76 -1.65
CA ARG A 114 -7.46 6.57 -1.28
C ARG A 114 -7.19 6.59 0.21
N GLY A 115 -8.26 6.62 1.01
CA GLY A 115 -8.15 6.48 2.46
C GLY A 115 -7.49 5.16 2.84
N GLN A 116 -7.93 4.04 2.26
CA GLN A 116 -7.34 2.71 2.45
C GLN A 116 -5.88 2.65 2.01
N GLU A 117 -5.52 3.27 0.88
CA GLU A 117 -4.13 3.28 0.41
C GLU A 117 -3.21 4.07 1.36
N ALA A 118 -3.63 5.24 1.82
CA ALA A 118 -2.87 6.05 2.77
C ALA A 118 -2.74 5.33 4.13
N GLU A 119 -3.84 4.78 4.64
CA GLU A 119 -3.88 4.02 5.90
C GLU A 119 -3.00 2.78 5.85
N GLY A 120 -3.19 1.94 4.83
CA GLY A 120 -2.40 0.73 4.66
C GLY A 120 -0.91 1.05 4.66
N PHE A 121 -0.48 2.07 3.93
CA PHE A 121 0.93 2.48 3.93
C PHE A 121 1.46 2.82 5.32
N VAL A 122 0.74 3.66 6.07
CA VAL A 122 1.16 4.08 7.42
C VAL A 122 1.18 2.88 8.37
N GLU A 123 0.11 2.08 8.41
CA GLU A 123 0.02 0.86 9.22
C GLU A 123 1.18 -0.10 8.92
N GLY A 124 1.49 -0.32 7.64
CA GLY A 124 2.60 -1.15 7.23
C GLY A 124 3.96 -0.57 7.61
N LEU A 125 4.13 0.75 7.54
CA LEU A 125 5.40 1.41 7.85
C LEU A 125 5.79 1.22 9.32
N PHE A 126 4.82 1.33 10.22
CA PHE A 126 5.00 1.11 11.66
C PHE A 126 5.01 -0.37 12.02
N ASN A 127 4.31 -1.22 11.27
CA ASN A 127 4.30 -2.68 11.42
C ASN A 127 4.06 -3.12 12.88
N GLY A 128 3.08 -2.51 13.55
CA GLY A 128 2.72 -2.80 14.95
C GLY A 128 3.57 -2.09 16.01
N ALA A 129 4.59 -1.32 15.64
CA ALA A 129 5.35 -0.49 16.58
C ALA A 129 4.57 0.78 16.96
N GLU A 130 4.54 1.12 18.26
CA GLU A 130 3.96 2.40 18.74
C GLU A 130 4.77 3.61 18.27
N GLU A 131 6.09 3.46 18.21
CA GLU A 131 7.02 4.46 17.69
C GLU A 131 7.97 3.79 16.71
N SER A 132 8.27 4.48 15.61
CA SER A 132 9.35 4.09 14.72
C SER A 132 10.34 5.25 14.61
N GLY A 133 11.63 4.92 14.56
CA GLY A 133 12.71 5.89 14.38
C GLY A 133 12.73 6.44 12.94
N LEU A 134 11.65 7.12 12.54
CA LEU A 134 11.51 7.66 11.18
C LEU A 134 12.52 8.78 10.94
N PRO A 135 13.16 8.82 9.76
CA PRO A 135 13.84 10.04 9.33
C PRO A 135 12.84 11.19 9.19
N GLU A 136 13.31 12.42 9.40
CA GLU A 136 12.52 13.66 9.33
C GLU A 136 11.59 13.71 8.10
N ARG A 137 12.13 13.43 6.90
CA ARG A 137 11.31 13.44 5.67
C ARG A 137 10.18 12.40 5.67
N ALA A 138 10.39 11.23 6.28
CA ALA A 138 9.35 10.22 6.39
C ALA A 138 8.31 10.61 7.46
N HIS A 139 8.74 11.25 8.54
CA HIS A 139 7.82 11.79 9.54
C HIS A 139 6.90 12.88 8.96
N GLU A 140 7.46 13.81 8.19
CA GLU A 140 6.68 14.82 7.45
C GLU A 140 5.68 14.17 6.48
N ALA A 141 6.13 13.17 5.71
CA ALA A 141 5.27 12.43 4.79
C ALA A 141 4.09 11.75 5.51
N VAL A 142 4.35 11.03 6.60
CA VAL A 142 3.32 10.35 7.38
C VAL A 142 2.30 11.35 7.93
N THR A 143 2.76 12.53 8.36
CA THR A 143 1.87 13.61 8.83
C THR A 143 0.92 14.05 7.72
N HIS A 144 1.44 14.36 6.53
CA HIS A 144 0.61 14.73 5.37
C HIS A 144 -0.33 13.60 4.95
N LEU A 145 0.13 12.34 5.01
CA LEU A 145 -0.71 11.18 4.69
C LEU A 145 -1.87 11.01 5.68
N GLY A 146 -1.67 11.34 6.95
CA GLY A 146 -2.75 11.37 7.95
C GLY A 146 -3.85 12.38 7.60
N GLU A 147 -3.47 13.59 7.17
CA GLU A 147 -4.40 14.62 6.72
C GLU A 147 -5.16 14.20 5.45
N ILE A 148 -4.43 13.67 4.46
CA ILE A 148 -5.02 13.14 3.22
C ILE A 148 -6.01 12.02 3.54
N ARG A 149 -5.63 11.07 4.39
CA ARG A 149 -6.52 9.97 4.82
C ARG A 149 -7.80 10.53 5.43
N ALA A 150 -7.68 11.48 6.36
CA ALA A 150 -8.85 12.09 7.01
C ALA A 150 -9.79 12.76 6.00
N MET A 151 -9.26 13.51 5.04
CA MET A 151 -10.05 14.16 3.99
C MET A 151 -10.71 13.13 3.06
N MET A 152 -9.98 12.10 2.63
CA MET A 152 -10.48 11.07 1.71
C MET A 152 -11.60 10.22 2.33
N LEU A 153 -11.39 9.77 3.57
CA LEU A 153 -12.41 9.02 4.32
C LEU A 153 -13.60 9.90 4.71
N GLY A 154 -13.36 11.18 5.01
CA GLY A 154 -14.44 12.14 5.28
C GLY A 154 -15.38 12.34 4.07
N VAL A 155 -14.85 12.31 2.85
CA VAL A 155 -15.69 12.33 1.64
C VAL A 155 -16.48 11.03 1.50
N ALA A 156 -15.86 9.87 1.75
CA ALA A 156 -16.57 8.60 1.71
C ALA A 156 -17.73 8.53 2.73
N ASP A 157 -17.47 8.92 3.98
CA ASP A 157 -18.49 9.01 5.05
C ASP A 157 -19.62 9.97 4.67
N LEU A 158 -19.29 11.14 4.12
CA LEU A 158 -20.30 12.11 3.71
C LEU A 158 -21.24 11.53 2.65
N ILE A 159 -20.70 10.83 1.64
CA ILE A 159 -21.50 10.19 0.59
C ILE A 159 -22.39 9.07 1.15
N GLU A 160 -21.88 8.28 2.10
CA GLU A 160 -22.69 7.26 2.76
C GLU A 160 -23.86 7.88 3.53
N ARG A 161 -23.61 8.98 4.25
CA ARG A 161 -24.62 9.67 5.06
C ARG A 161 -25.68 10.40 4.26
N THR A 162 -25.37 10.84 3.04
CA THR A 162 -26.31 11.50 2.12
C THR A 162 -26.88 10.55 1.07
N ALA A 163 -26.77 9.23 1.30
CA ALA A 163 -27.29 8.24 0.37
C ALA A 163 -28.79 8.43 0.08
N GLY A 164 -29.12 8.54 -1.21
CA GLY A 164 -30.50 8.75 -1.69
C GLY A 164 -30.89 10.21 -1.88
N GLU A 165 -30.05 11.17 -1.50
CA GLU A 165 -30.23 12.58 -1.84
C GLU A 165 -29.98 12.83 -3.34
N PRO A 166 -30.58 13.89 -3.93
CA PRO A 166 -30.32 14.26 -5.32
C PRO A 166 -28.84 14.60 -5.56
N GLU A 167 -28.24 14.01 -6.60
CA GLU A 167 -26.85 14.29 -6.97
C GLU A 167 -26.69 15.68 -7.60
N ASP A 168 -25.82 16.52 -7.04
CA ASP A 168 -25.24 17.65 -7.76
C ASP A 168 -24.01 17.17 -8.55
N ARG A 169 -24.22 16.80 -9.82
CA ARG A 169 -23.14 16.32 -10.69
C ARG A 169 -22.05 17.35 -10.97
N ALA A 170 -22.36 18.64 -10.90
CA ALA A 170 -21.36 19.69 -11.12
C ALA A 170 -20.44 19.77 -9.90
N GLN A 171 -21.01 19.79 -8.70
CA GLN A 171 -20.26 19.76 -7.44
C GLN A 171 -19.43 18.48 -7.31
N ILE A 172 -20.02 17.31 -7.59
CA ILE A 172 -19.31 16.02 -7.55
C ILE A 172 -18.09 16.05 -8.49
N LYS A 173 -18.26 16.57 -9.71
CA LYS A 173 -17.17 16.67 -10.68
C LYS A 173 -16.04 17.57 -10.17
N GLU A 174 -16.36 18.69 -9.53
CA GLU A 174 -15.38 19.58 -8.90
C GLU A 174 -14.65 18.89 -7.75
N THR A 175 -15.38 18.20 -6.86
CA THR A 175 -14.77 17.44 -5.76
C THR A 175 -13.83 16.34 -6.27
N ILE A 176 -14.20 15.60 -7.32
CA ILE A 176 -13.32 14.60 -7.94
C ILE A 176 -12.00 15.24 -8.41
N GLN A 177 -12.02 16.46 -8.96
CA GLN A 177 -10.81 17.15 -9.38
C GLN A 177 -9.90 17.47 -8.19
N HIS A 178 -10.46 17.90 -7.06
CA HIS A 178 -9.68 18.10 -5.83
C HIS A 178 -9.09 16.79 -5.29
N LEU A 179 -9.85 15.70 -5.29
CA LEU A 179 -9.34 14.39 -4.86
C LEU A 179 -8.19 13.89 -5.75
N ARG A 180 -8.20 14.23 -7.04
CA ARG A 180 -7.09 13.91 -7.95
C ARG A 180 -5.81 14.64 -7.57
N THR A 181 -5.89 15.95 -7.31
CA THR A 181 -4.73 16.71 -6.83
C THR A 181 -4.19 16.13 -5.52
N MET A 182 -5.07 15.78 -4.57
CA MET A 182 -4.65 15.13 -3.33
C MET A 182 -4.05 13.74 -3.56
N THR A 183 -4.52 12.98 -4.56
CA THR A 183 -3.91 11.69 -4.93
C THR A 183 -2.47 11.87 -5.42
N GLU A 184 -2.19 12.90 -6.21
CA GLU A 184 -0.82 13.20 -6.69
C GLU A 184 0.12 13.53 -5.52
N ILE A 185 -0.38 14.27 -4.52
CA ILE A 185 0.36 14.55 -3.29
C ILE A 185 0.57 13.25 -2.50
N MET A 186 -0.48 12.43 -2.32
CA MET A 186 -0.40 11.14 -1.63
C MET A 186 0.66 10.22 -2.25
N GLU A 187 0.68 10.08 -3.58
CA GLU A 187 1.68 9.29 -4.30
C GLU A 187 3.10 9.80 -4.03
N THR A 188 3.26 11.13 -4.03
CA THR A 188 4.55 11.80 -3.77
C THR A 188 5.02 11.55 -2.33
N GLU A 189 4.14 11.67 -1.35
CA GLU A 189 4.46 11.48 0.07
C GLU A 189 4.77 10.02 0.40
N ILE A 190 3.98 9.07 -0.12
CA ILE A 190 4.27 7.64 0.01
C ILE A 190 5.66 7.34 -0.54
N HIS A 191 5.97 7.80 -1.76
CA HIS A 191 7.28 7.51 -2.35
C HIS A 191 8.42 8.22 -1.62
N ALA A 192 8.22 9.43 -1.11
CA ALA A 192 9.22 10.13 -0.33
C ALA A 192 9.53 9.41 1.00
N ALA A 193 8.52 8.91 1.70
CA ALA A 193 8.70 8.09 2.90
C ALA A 193 9.48 6.80 2.58
N VAL A 194 9.10 6.10 1.49
CA VAL A 194 9.82 4.90 1.02
C VAL A 194 11.31 5.20 0.83
N LEU A 195 11.65 6.23 0.07
CA LEU A 195 13.05 6.55 -0.23
C LEU A 195 13.83 7.00 1.01
N ALA A 196 13.19 7.75 1.91
CA ALA A 196 13.83 8.24 3.13
C ALA A 196 14.18 7.07 4.08
N CYS A 197 13.23 6.17 4.35
CA CYS A 197 13.45 5.03 5.24
C CYS A 197 14.44 4.02 4.64
N VAL A 198 14.34 3.73 3.33
CA VAL A 198 15.31 2.86 2.63
C VAL A 198 16.72 3.41 2.73
N ARG A 199 16.89 4.73 2.56
CA ARG A 199 18.20 5.39 2.68
C ARG A 199 18.80 5.23 4.08
N VAL A 200 18.01 5.47 5.13
CA VAL A 200 18.48 5.28 6.52
C VAL A 200 18.86 3.83 6.76
N ARG A 201 18.03 2.87 6.33
CA ARG A 201 18.33 1.43 6.47
C ARG A 201 19.64 1.04 5.79
N GLN A 202 19.92 1.57 4.60
CA GLN A 202 21.19 1.36 3.88
C GLN A 202 22.39 1.99 4.58
N GLN A 203 22.22 3.16 5.22
CA GLN A 203 23.28 3.88 5.93
C GLN A 203 23.55 3.32 7.35
N GLY A 204 22.52 2.76 8.00
CA GLY A 204 22.57 2.17 9.34
C GLY A 204 23.11 0.74 9.38
N LEU A 205 23.26 0.07 8.23
CA LEU A 205 23.93 -1.23 8.11
C LEU A 205 25.46 -1.03 8.14
N PRO A 206 26.18 -1.44 9.21
CA PRO A 206 27.63 -1.46 9.16
C PRO A 206 28.08 -2.58 8.20
N GLY A 207 28.65 -2.21 7.05
CA GLY A 207 29.59 -3.07 6.32
C GLY A 207 29.12 -3.87 5.11
N LEU A 208 28.32 -3.29 4.19
CA LEU A 208 28.17 -3.86 2.83
C LEU A 208 28.47 -2.90 1.67
N THR A 209 29.02 -1.71 1.95
CA THR A 209 29.66 -0.87 0.93
C THR A 209 31.15 -1.13 0.89
N ALA A 210 31.56 -2.24 0.27
CA ALA A 210 32.84 -2.33 -0.40
C ALA A 210 32.66 -3.18 -1.67
N PRO A 211 32.94 -2.66 -2.88
CA PRO A 211 33.20 -3.54 -4.01
C PRO A 211 34.40 -4.40 -3.62
N TRP A 212 34.28 -5.71 -3.78
CA TRP A 212 35.37 -6.65 -3.54
C TRP A 212 36.61 -6.17 -4.32
N PRO A 213 37.78 -6.05 -3.68
CA PRO A 213 39.00 -5.73 -4.42
C PRO A 213 39.31 -6.91 -5.35
N THR A 214 39.26 -6.66 -6.66
CA THR A 214 39.87 -7.54 -7.66
C THR A 214 41.36 -7.65 -7.33
N ARG A 215 41.77 -8.81 -6.83
CA ARG A 215 43.18 -9.19 -6.75
C ARG A 215 43.71 -9.38 -8.17
N HIS A 216 44.64 -8.53 -8.58
CA HIS A 216 45.67 -8.85 -9.57
C HIS A 216 46.99 -9.05 -8.81
#